data_AF-A0A2K4FN48-F1
#
_entry.id   AF-A0A2K4FN48-F1
#
_cell.length_a   1.000
_cell.length_b   1.000
_cell.length_c   1.000
_cell.angle_alpha   90.00
_cell.angle_beta   90.00
_cell.angle_gamma   90.00
#
_symmetry.space_group_name_H-M   'P 1'
#
loop_
_entity.id
_entity.type
_entity.pdbx_description
1 polymer ?
#
loop_
_entity_poly.entity_id
_entity_poly.type
_entity_poly.pdbx_seq_one_letter_code
_entity_poly.pdbx_strand_id
1 'polypeptide(L)'
;MGTFTDTLDPVPASLPQWLQRQALEHGTDVALRHKHLGVWQERTWAHVADEVRHFASALQARGFAAGATLTIISRPRPQALLAALAAQWLGGVASLFDPLETAAEQVQRLATLQPDFVLVEGVEEMLRLRAAQVAVGVWVYLDKRGLSDSAPFAQALDYAALAAERPIVDLAPQGQVLQTAFVFYRGSGRAMEEQRVSHAELLQEGQRLLAREGLGRQEEALAARAFASGGQARYLLAPWLMAGFRLNFPENLATRDRDRRELGPTLVAGTRETYERLHRYALERLPEPGSWSRGLVDWALAAQPGLLQRHLGDWLVRRPLRDVLGFSRTRAPLLVGDALPPETQAFFQALGIEVRQWDDGAHWQAPPNLVQHTTDDWTGLQSQLA
;
A
#
# COMPACT_ATOMS: atom_id res chain seq x y z
N MET A 1 10.01 -10.52 -50.35
CA MET A 1 8.92 -10.67 -49.36
C MET A 1 9.55 -10.61 -47.98
N GLY A 2 9.56 -9.43 -47.37
CA GLY A 2 10.09 -9.26 -46.02
C GLY A 2 9.03 -9.69 -45.00
N THR A 3 9.35 -10.69 -44.20
CA THR A 3 8.58 -11.10 -43.04
C THR A 3 8.67 -9.98 -41.99
N PHE A 4 7.58 -9.23 -41.81
CA PHE A 4 7.34 -8.46 -40.60
C PHE A 4 7.16 -9.45 -39.45
N THR A 5 8.24 -9.81 -38.77
CA THR A 5 8.15 -10.26 -37.38
C THR A 5 7.83 -9.02 -36.57
N ASP A 6 6.53 -8.79 -36.38
CA ASP A 6 6.00 -7.92 -35.34
C ASP A 6 6.41 -8.56 -34.00
N THR A 7 7.63 -8.25 -33.53
CA THR A 7 8.03 -8.57 -32.17
C THR A 7 7.24 -7.65 -31.26
N LEU A 8 6.01 -8.05 -30.94
CA LEU A 8 5.27 -7.51 -29.81
C LEU A 8 6.20 -7.59 -28.60
N ASP A 9 6.61 -6.45 -28.06
CA ASP A 9 7.35 -6.41 -26.81
C ASP A 9 6.59 -7.24 -25.78
N PRO A 10 7.21 -8.28 -25.18
CA PRO A 10 6.51 -9.18 -24.29
C PRO A 10 5.89 -8.37 -23.14
N VAL A 11 4.58 -8.55 -22.94
CA VAL A 11 3.85 -7.87 -21.87
C VAL A 11 4.52 -8.21 -20.54
N PRO A 12 4.88 -7.21 -19.70
CA PRO A 12 5.53 -7.48 -18.43
C PRO A 12 4.66 -8.38 -17.54
N ALA A 13 5.29 -9.43 -17.01
CA ALA A 13 4.65 -10.53 -16.29
C ALA A 13 4.66 -10.35 -14.77
N SER A 14 5.39 -9.36 -14.24
CA SER A 14 5.46 -9.07 -12.81
C SER A 14 5.58 -7.56 -12.52
N LEU A 15 5.33 -7.17 -11.25
CA LEU A 15 5.43 -5.77 -10.83
C LEU A 15 6.83 -5.16 -11.07
N PRO A 16 7.94 -5.86 -10.74
CA PRO A 16 9.29 -5.41 -11.10
C PRO A 16 9.53 -5.20 -12.60
N GLN A 17 8.96 -6.05 -13.46
CA GLN A 17 9.09 -5.88 -14.91
C GLN A 17 8.30 -4.67 -15.42
N TRP A 18 7.14 -4.37 -14.83
CA TRP A 18 6.42 -3.11 -15.11
C TRP A 18 7.22 -1.89 -14.63
N LEU A 19 7.87 -1.96 -13.46
CA LEU A 19 8.79 -0.92 -13.00
C LEU A 19 9.93 -0.68 -14.00
N GLN A 20 10.57 -1.77 -14.46
CA GLN A 20 11.64 -1.70 -15.45
C GLN A 20 11.15 -1.06 -16.76
N ARG A 21 9.96 -1.43 -17.23
CA ARG A 21 9.32 -0.82 -18.40
C ARG A 21 9.11 0.69 -18.22
N GLN A 22 8.57 1.13 -17.09
CA GLN A 22 8.36 2.55 -16.83
C GLN A 22 9.68 3.33 -16.78
N ALA A 23 10.74 2.75 -16.21
CA ALA A 23 12.04 3.38 -16.19
C ALA A 23 12.66 3.51 -17.59
N LEU A 24 12.46 2.51 -18.47
CA LEU A 24 12.95 2.53 -19.84
C LEU A 24 12.17 3.50 -20.72
N GLU A 25 10.84 3.48 -20.67
CA GLU A 25 9.98 4.31 -21.52
C GLU A 25 9.87 5.75 -21.00
N HIS A 26 9.98 5.95 -19.69
CA HIS A 26 9.61 7.19 -19.02
C HIS A 26 10.52 7.56 -17.83
N GLY A 27 11.80 7.24 -17.92
CA GLY A 27 12.77 7.36 -16.83
C GLY A 27 12.90 8.76 -16.21
N THR A 28 12.62 9.82 -16.98
CA THR A 28 12.68 11.22 -16.51
C THR A 28 11.41 11.71 -15.81
N ASP A 29 10.29 11.00 -16.00
CA ASP A 29 9.01 11.42 -15.43
C ASP A 29 8.96 11.12 -13.93
N VAL A 30 8.24 11.94 -13.17
CA VAL A 30 8.05 11.75 -11.73
C VAL A 30 7.24 10.49 -11.47
N ALA A 31 7.85 9.50 -10.81
CA ALA A 31 7.20 8.27 -10.42
C ALA A 31 6.48 8.44 -9.08
N LEU A 32 7.17 9.02 -8.10
CA LEU A 32 6.64 9.21 -6.77
C LEU A 32 7.12 10.52 -6.13
N ARG A 33 6.35 10.97 -5.14
CA ARG A 33 6.73 12.07 -4.26
C ARG A 33 6.56 11.68 -2.80
N HIS A 34 7.38 12.25 -1.94
CA HIS A 34 7.25 12.07 -0.50
C HIS A 34 7.41 13.40 0.20
N LYS A 35 6.46 13.73 1.07
CA LYS A 35 6.54 14.96 1.83
C LYS A 35 7.46 14.75 3.02
N HIS A 36 8.47 15.60 3.14
CA HIS A 36 9.42 15.57 4.24
C HIS A 36 9.72 16.99 4.69
N LEU A 37 9.52 17.28 5.98
CA LEU A 37 9.67 18.62 6.55
C LEU A 37 8.84 19.67 5.82
N GLY A 38 7.60 19.31 5.47
CA GLY A 38 6.67 20.18 4.73
C GLY A 38 6.94 20.33 3.23
N VAL A 39 7.99 19.74 2.66
CA VAL A 39 8.35 19.85 1.23
C VAL A 39 8.17 18.52 0.51
N TRP A 40 7.53 18.54 -0.67
CA TRP A 40 7.41 17.36 -1.53
C TRP A 40 8.72 17.10 -2.26
N GLN A 41 9.36 15.98 -1.93
CA GLN A 41 10.55 15.49 -2.62
C GLN A 41 10.13 14.58 -3.76
N GLU A 42 10.59 14.87 -4.98
CA GLU A 42 10.25 14.11 -6.18
C GLU A 42 11.30 13.05 -6.51
N ARG A 43 10.86 11.91 -7.02
CA ARG A 43 11.73 10.85 -7.54
C ARG A 43 11.21 10.37 -8.88
N THR A 44 12.10 10.29 -9.85
CA THR A 44 11.77 9.86 -11.22
C THR A 44 11.73 8.34 -11.34
N TRP A 45 11.13 7.82 -12.41
CA TRP A 45 11.05 6.39 -12.66
C TRP A 45 12.43 5.72 -12.73
N ALA A 46 13.42 6.38 -13.34
CA ALA A 46 14.80 5.88 -13.39
C ALA A 46 15.40 5.74 -11.98
N HIS A 47 15.30 6.78 -11.14
CA HIS A 47 15.81 6.74 -9.77
C HIS A 47 15.12 5.67 -8.92
N VAL A 48 13.81 5.49 -9.11
CA VAL A 48 13.05 4.45 -8.40
C VAL A 48 13.51 3.06 -8.81
N ALA A 49 13.68 2.79 -10.11
CA ALA A 49 14.15 1.50 -10.59
C ALA A 49 15.60 1.20 -10.14
N ASP A 50 16.48 2.20 -10.16
CA ASP A 50 17.85 2.05 -9.67
C ASP A 50 17.91 1.72 -8.18
N GLU A 51 17.14 2.43 -7.34
CA GLU A 51 17.09 2.16 -5.90
C GLU A 51 16.55 0.75 -5.60
N VAL A 52 15.49 0.32 -6.31
CA VAL A 52 14.94 -1.03 -6.20
C VAL A 52 15.99 -2.08 -6.58
N ARG A 53 16.72 -1.87 -7.69
CA ARG A 53 17.76 -2.79 -8.17
C ARG A 53 18.97 -2.87 -7.24
N HIS A 54 19.43 -1.73 -6.70
CA HIS A 54 20.51 -1.69 -5.74
C HIS A 54 20.13 -2.41 -4.44
N PHE A 55 18.95 -2.10 -3.90
CA PHE A 55 18.47 -2.75 -2.69
C PHE A 55 18.24 -4.25 -2.89
N ALA A 56 17.72 -4.67 -4.05
CA ALA A 56 17.62 -6.09 -4.42
C ALA A 56 19.01 -6.75 -4.45
N SER A 57 20.00 -6.12 -5.06
CA SER A 57 21.37 -6.65 -5.09
C SER A 57 21.97 -6.79 -3.69
N ALA A 58 21.75 -5.80 -2.82
CA ALA A 58 22.18 -5.82 -1.43
C ALA A 58 21.50 -6.93 -0.61
N LEU A 59 20.21 -7.18 -0.83
CA LEU A 59 19.48 -8.30 -0.21
C LEU A 59 20.00 -9.65 -0.71
N GLN A 60 20.23 -9.80 -2.01
CA GLN A 60 20.76 -11.04 -2.60
C GLN A 60 22.14 -11.38 -2.03
N ALA A 61 23.03 -10.38 -1.89
CA ALA A 61 24.34 -10.56 -1.28
C ALA A 61 24.27 -11.05 0.19
N ARG A 62 23.12 -10.90 0.84
CA ARG A 62 22.83 -11.31 2.22
C ARG A 62 21.97 -12.58 2.27
N GLY A 63 21.86 -13.30 1.16
CA GLY A 63 21.18 -14.59 1.07
C GLY A 63 19.69 -14.52 0.78
N PHE A 64 19.14 -13.35 0.45
CA PHE A 64 17.74 -13.27 0.01
C PHE A 64 17.60 -13.93 -1.38
N ALA A 65 16.72 -14.91 -1.48
CA ALA A 65 16.52 -15.72 -2.67
C ALA A 65 15.03 -15.85 -3.03
N ALA A 66 14.75 -16.45 -4.19
CA ALA A 66 13.38 -16.67 -4.63
C ALA A 66 12.58 -17.47 -3.59
N GLY A 67 11.36 -17.01 -3.29
CA GLY A 67 10.48 -17.57 -2.26
C GLY A 67 10.74 -17.06 -0.83
N ALA A 68 11.86 -16.37 -0.56
CA ALA A 68 12.07 -15.71 0.73
C ALA A 68 11.05 -14.59 0.96
N THR A 69 10.69 -14.34 2.22
CA THR A 69 9.74 -13.29 2.58
C THR A 69 10.45 -12.13 3.27
N LEU A 70 10.31 -10.92 2.73
CA LEU A 70 10.72 -9.69 3.40
C LEU A 70 9.53 -9.14 4.20
N THR A 71 9.65 -9.18 5.54
CA THR A 71 8.66 -8.57 6.45
C THR A 71 8.95 -7.09 6.60
N ILE A 72 7.95 -6.23 6.43
CA ILE A 72 8.07 -4.78 6.41
C ILE A 72 7.12 -4.18 7.44
N ILE A 73 7.67 -3.46 8.41
CA ILE A 73 6.93 -2.75 9.46
C ILE A 73 7.30 -1.28 9.39
N SER A 74 6.48 -0.50 8.69
CA SER A 74 6.72 0.94 8.52
C SER A 74 5.43 1.70 8.26
N ARG A 75 5.45 3.00 8.55
CA ARG A 75 4.45 3.95 8.08
C ARG A 75 4.48 4.04 6.54
N PRO A 76 3.45 4.66 5.92
CA PRO A 76 3.39 4.78 4.46
C PRO A 76 4.51 5.69 3.95
N ARG A 77 5.57 5.10 3.39
CA ARG A 77 6.71 5.83 2.84
C ARG A 77 7.28 5.12 1.63
N PRO A 78 7.97 5.84 0.72
CA PRO A 78 8.49 5.25 -0.50
C PRO A 78 9.40 4.05 -0.24
N GLN A 79 10.31 4.15 0.73
CA GLN A 79 11.30 3.10 0.99
C GLN A 79 10.66 1.74 1.31
N ALA A 80 9.52 1.72 2.03
CA ALA A 80 8.79 0.50 2.30
C ALA A 80 8.24 -0.14 1.02
N LEU A 81 7.69 0.68 0.11
CA LEU A 81 7.23 0.20 -1.20
C LEU A 81 8.40 -0.29 -2.07
N LEU A 82 9.50 0.45 -2.11
CA LEU A 82 10.66 0.11 -2.93
C LEU A 82 11.35 -1.16 -2.42
N ALA A 83 11.39 -1.37 -1.10
CA ALA A 83 11.84 -2.62 -0.50
C ALA A 83 10.96 -3.81 -0.88
N ALA A 84 9.63 -3.64 -0.91
CA ALA A 84 8.71 -4.68 -1.36
C ALA A 84 8.97 -5.06 -2.83
N LEU A 85 9.17 -4.06 -3.70
CA LEU A 85 9.50 -4.29 -5.11
C LEU A 85 10.88 -4.95 -5.28
N ALA A 86 11.85 -4.63 -4.42
CA ALA A 86 13.17 -5.24 -4.45
C ALA A 86 13.14 -6.72 -4.03
N ALA A 87 12.34 -7.06 -3.01
CA ALA A 87 12.08 -8.46 -2.65
C ALA A 87 11.47 -9.22 -3.84
N GLN A 88 10.46 -8.64 -4.49
CA GLN A 88 9.82 -9.21 -5.67
C GLN A 88 10.75 -9.27 -6.89
N TRP A 89 11.71 -8.34 -7.00
CA TRP A 89 12.73 -8.33 -8.05
C TRP A 89 13.57 -9.61 -8.03
N LEU A 90 13.84 -10.15 -6.84
CA LEU A 90 14.54 -11.43 -6.63
C LEU A 90 13.62 -12.65 -6.64
N GLY A 91 12.34 -12.49 -7.03
CA GLY A 91 11.33 -13.54 -6.92
C GLY A 91 11.00 -13.89 -5.47
N GLY A 92 11.17 -12.97 -4.52
CA GLY A 92 10.67 -13.12 -3.16
C GLY A 92 9.26 -12.58 -2.97
N VAL A 93 8.79 -12.65 -1.73
CA VAL A 93 7.47 -12.17 -1.29
C VAL A 93 7.65 -10.99 -0.34
N ALA A 94 6.78 -9.99 -0.43
CA ALA A 94 6.72 -8.92 0.57
C ALA A 94 5.56 -9.15 1.54
N SER A 95 5.81 -9.01 2.84
CA SER A 95 4.76 -8.99 3.86
C SER A 95 4.76 -7.65 4.58
N LEU A 96 3.69 -6.88 4.41
CA LEU A 96 3.58 -5.53 4.98
C LEU A 96 2.57 -5.55 6.13
N PHE A 97 3.00 -5.04 7.28
CA PHE A 97 2.15 -4.94 8.47
C PHE A 97 1.37 -3.62 8.43
N ASP A 98 0.12 -3.63 8.91
CA ASP A 98 -0.65 -2.39 9.01
C ASP A 98 -0.08 -1.53 10.15
N PRO A 99 0.40 -0.30 9.87
CA PRO A 99 0.92 0.59 10.91
C PRO A 99 -0.15 1.05 11.92
N LEU A 100 -1.43 0.83 11.63
CA LEU A 100 -2.54 1.14 12.55
C LEU A 100 -2.84 0.02 13.55
N GLU A 101 -2.27 -1.17 13.34
CA GLU A 101 -2.42 -2.28 14.27
C GLU A 101 -1.70 -2.01 15.59
N THR A 102 -2.20 -2.58 16.69
CA THR A 102 -1.57 -2.37 18.00
C THR A 102 -0.20 -3.05 18.08
N ALA A 103 0.71 -2.44 18.84
CA ALA A 103 2.05 -3.02 19.05
C ALA A 103 1.97 -4.43 19.65
N ALA A 104 0.99 -4.72 20.51
CA ALA A 104 0.81 -6.04 21.11
C ALA A 104 0.45 -7.12 20.09
N GLU A 105 -0.49 -6.84 19.18
CA GLU A 105 -0.87 -7.76 18.10
C GLU A 105 0.31 -8.00 17.14
N GLN A 106 1.04 -6.93 16.78
CA GLN A 106 2.23 -7.06 15.95
C GLN A 106 3.30 -7.94 16.61
N VAL A 107 3.58 -7.75 17.90
CA VAL A 107 4.53 -8.58 18.66
C VAL A 107 4.11 -10.05 18.66
N GLN A 108 2.84 -10.35 18.92
CA GLN A 108 2.35 -11.73 18.90
C GLN A 108 2.46 -12.36 17.52
N ARG A 109 2.17 -11.60 16.46
CA ARG A 109 2.31 -12.07 15.09
C ARG A 109 3.77 -12.33 14.73
N LEU A 110 4.67 -11.40 15.05
CA LEU A 110 6.11 -11.56 14.82
C LEU A 110 6.67 -12.78 15.56
N ALA A 111 6.23 -13.02 16.79
CA ALA A 111 6.62 -14.19 17.56
C ALA A 111 6.15 -15.50 16.89
N THR A 112 5.00 -15.47 16.21
CA THR A 112 4.45 -16.61 15.45
C THR A 112 5.19 -16.81 14.12
N LEU A 113 5.51 -15.72 13.41
CA LEU A 113 6.10 -15.77 12.07
C LEU A 113 7.61 -16.02 12.05
N GLN A 114 8.35 -15.53 13.05
CA GLN A 114 9.82 -15.61 13.12
C GLN A 114 10.52 -15.25 11.80
N PRO A 115 10.34 -14.02 11.27
CA PRO A 115 10.84 -13.65 9.95
C PRO A 115 12.38 -13.53 9.89
N ASP A 116 12.98 -14.09 8.83
CA ASP A 116 14.43 -14.04 8.59
C ASP A 116 14.91 -12.69 8.04
N PHE A 117 14.08 -12.03 7.22
CA PHE A 117 14.37 -10.72 6.64
C PHE A 117 13.32 -9.72 7.10
N VAL A 118 13.76 -8.69 7.81
CA VAL A 118 12.87 -7.65 8.32
C VAL A 118 13.39 -6.27 7.95
N LEU A 119 12.50 -5.45 7.39
CA LEU A 119 12.67 -4.02 7.29
C LEU A 119 11.73 -3.33 8.28
N VAL A 120 12.30 -2.44 9.08
CA VAL A 120 11.61 -1.68 10.12
C VAL A 120 11.84 -0.20 9.96
N GLU A 121 10.92 0.60 10.44
CA GLU A 121 11.08 2.04 10.34
C GLU A 121 12.19 2.58 11.25
N GLY A 122 12.13 2.27 12.55
CA GLY A 122 13.11 2.74 13.51
C GLY A 122 13.07 1.96 14.83
N VAL A 123 13.43 2.65 15.91
CA VAL A 123 13.64 2.05 17.25
C VAL A 123 12.40 1.33 17.77
N GLU A 124 11.21 1.90 17.63
CA GLU A 124 9.98 1.33 18.18
C GLU A 124 9.67 -0.05 17.61
N GLU A 125 9.75 -0.20 16.28
CA GLU A 125 9.54 -1.47 15.59
C GLU A 125 10.67 -2.48 15.93
N MET A 126 11.91 -2.03 16.10
CA MET A 126 12.99 -2.92 16.55
C MET A 126 12.79 -3.41 17.99
N LEU A 127 12.23 -2.58 18.88
CA LEU A 127 11.83 -3.01 20.22
C LEU A 127 10.71 -4.05 20.15
N ARG A 128 9.79 -3.94 19.18
CA ARG A 128 8.75 -4.97 18.94
C ARG A 128 9.39 -6.29 18.47
N LEU A 129 10.36 -6.26 17.57
CA LEU A 129 11.11 -7.46 17.16
C LEU A 129 11.79 -8.15 18.35
N ARG A 130 12.42 -7.36 19.22
CA ARG A 130 13.05 -7.87 20.44
C ARG A 130 12.02 -8.46 21.41
N ALA A 131 10.89 -7.79 21.62
CA ALA A 131 9.81 -8.27 22.49
C ALA A 131 9.19 -9.58 21.96
N ALA A 132 9.11 -9.73 20.64
CA ALA A 132 8.67 -10.93 19.96
C ALA A 132 9.73 -12.05 19.93
N GLN A 133 10.93 -11.79 20.46
CA GLN A 133 12.07 -12.70 20.44
C GLN A 133 12.37 -13.24 19.03
N VAL A 134 12.21 -12.38 18.01
CA VAL A 134 12.55 -12.74 16.63
C VAL A 134 14.04 -13.07 16.59
N ALA A 135 14.36 -14.27 16.09
CA ALA A 135 15.74 -14.71 15.94
C ALA A 135 16.56 -13.71 15.09
N VAL A 136 17.88 -13.71 15.28
CA VAL A 136 18.76 -12.80 14.55
C VAL A 136 18.79 -13.23 13.08
N GLY A 137 18.08 -12.47 12.26
CA GLY A 137 18.15 -12.52 10.80
C GLY A 137 18.74 -11.22 10.23
N VAL A 138 18.41 -10.89 8.98
CA VAL A 138 18.81 -9.63 8.36
C VAL A 138 17.79 -8.55 8.72
N TRP A 139 18.19 -7.63 9.60
CA TRP A 139 17.38 -6.48 9.97
C TRP A 139 17.85 -5.22 9.24
N VAL A 140 16.92 -4.49 8.65
CA VAL A 140 17.17 -3.24 7.93
C VAL A 140 16.31 -2.15 8.56
N TYR A 141 16.90 -1.00 8.92
CA TYR A 141 16.16 0.15 9.41
C TYR A 141 16.09 1.27 8.37
N LEU A 142 15.03 2.09 8.44
CA LEU A 142 14.86 3.27 7.59
C LEU A 142 15.27 4.59 8.27
N ASP A 143 15.29 4.61 9.60
CA ASP A 143 15.64 5.77 10.41
C ASP A 143 16.56 5.37 11.58
N LYS A 144 17.76 5.95 11.60
CA LYS A 144 18.77 5.68 12.62
C LYS A 144 18.45 6.30 13.98
N ARG A 145 17.58 7.30 14.04
CA ARG A 145 17.39 8.13 15.25
C ARG A 145 17.00 7.29 16.45
N GLY A 146 17.82 7.39 17.51
CA GLY A 146 17.61 6.68 18.78
C GLY A 146 18.07 5.22 18.81
N LEU A 147 18.60 4.68 17.70
CA LEU A 147 19.17 3.33 17.70
C LEU A 147 20.44 3.29 18.55
N SER A 148 20.50 2.37 19.50
CA SER A 148 21.68 2.16 20.33
C SER A 148 22.74 1.37 19.58
N ASP A 149 24.00 1.54 19.95
CA ASP A 149 25.10 0.68 19.48
C ASP A 149 25.17 -0.68 20.22
N SER A 150 24.15 -1.03 21.02
CA SER A 150 24.07 -2.33 21.69
C SER A 150 23.46 -3.41 20.78
N ALA A 151 23.92 -4.65 20.91
CA ALA A 151 23.31 -5.77 20.20
C ALA A 151 21.86 -6.01 20.69
N PRO A 152 20.92 -6.39 19.79
CA PRO A 152 21.08 -6.69 18.36
C PRO A 152 21.03 -5.47 17.42
N PHE A 153 20.76 -4.26 17.92
CA PHE A 153 20.62 -3.05 17.09
C PHE A 153 21.89 -2.73 16.31
N ALA A 154 23.07 -3.04 16.87
CA ALA A 154 24.36 -2.88 16.21
C ALA A 154 24.53 -3.72 14.92
N GLN A 155 23.77 -4.80 14.76
CA GLN A 155 23.83 -5.67 13.58
C GLN A 155 22.81 -5.27 12.51
N ALA A 156 21.92 -4.32 12.82
CA ALA A 156 20.95 -3.84 11.86
C ALA A 156 21.60 -2.92 10.82
N LEU A 157 21.11 -3.03 9.59
CA LEU A 157 21.67 -2.38 8.42
C LEU A 157 20.86 -1.14 8.05
N ASP A 158 21.54 -0.11 7.56
CA ASP A 158 20.89 1.11 7.07
C ASP A 158 20.39 0.90 5.64
N TYR A 159 19.07 1.04 5.42
CA TYR A 159 18.48 0.99 4.08
C TYR A 159 19.16 1.94 3.09
N ALA A 160 19.49 3.16 3.51
CA ALA A 160 20.11 4.15 2.63
C ALA A 160 21.52 3.72 2.19
N ALA A 161 22.27 3.07 3.09
CA ALA A 161 23.56 2.49 2.75
C ALA A 161 23.39 1.33 1.75
N LEU A 162 22.45 0.41 2.01
CA LEU A 162 22.17 -0.72 1.12
C LEU A 162 21.71 -0.29 -0.28
N ALA A 163 20.84 0.72 -0.36
CA ALA A 163 20.35 1.30 -1.61
C ALA A 163 21.44 2.07 -2.40
N ALA A 164 22.52 2.47 -1.74
CA ALA A 164 23.67 3.13 -2.36
C ALA A 164 24.79 2.15 -2.76
N GLU A 165 24.73 0.89 -2.32
CA GLU A 165 25.68 -0.16 -2.72
C GLU A 165 25.60 -0.37 -4.24
N ARG A 166 26.74 -0.28 -4.93
CA ARG A 166 26.78 -0.54 -6.38
C ARG A 166 26.62 -2.05 -6.63
N PRO A 167 25.71 -2.46 -7.52
CA PRO A 167 25.50 -3.86 -7.83
C PRO A 167 26.74 -4.42 -8.54
N ILE A 168 27.16 -5.62 -8.13
CA ILE A 168 28.28 -6.33 -8.74
C ILE A 168 27.88 -6.92 -10.10
N VAL A 169 26.62 -7.34 -10.22
CA VAL A 169 26.03 -7.94 -11.43
C VAL A 169 24.74 -7.20 -11.75
N ASP A 170 24.50 -6.95 -13.03
CA ASP A 170 23.22 -6.40 -13.46
C ASP A 170 22.13 -7.48 -13.38
N LEU A 171 21.23 -7.33 -12.40
CA LEU A 171 20.18 -8.30 -12.11
C LEU A 171 18.91 -7.96 -12.88
N ALA A 172 18.54 -8.78 -13.85
CA ALA A 172 17.22 -8.72 -14.44
C ALA A 172 16.13 -9.09 -13.41
N PRO A 173 14.91 -8.54 -13.51
CA PRO A 173 13.82 -8.93 -12.63
C PRO A 173 13.46 -10.42 -12.77
N GLN A 174 13.40 -11.13 -11.65
CA GLN A 174 13.19 -12.58 -11.58
C GLN A 174 11.74 -12.99 -11.24
N GLY A 175 10.89 -12.02 -10.88
CA GLY A 175 9.50 -12.28 -10.50
C GLY A 175 8.67 -12.86 -11.64
N GLN A 176 7.92 -13.92 -11.34
CA GLN A 176 7.09 -14.66 -12.30
C GLN A 176 5.60 -14.37 -12.10
N VAL A 177 4.79 -14.53 -13.16
CA VAL A 177 3.36 -14.14 -13.14
C VAL A 177 2.53 -14.88 -12.09
N LEU A 178 2.71 -16.19 -11.93
CA LEU A 178 1.95 -16.97 -10.95
C LEU A 178 2.55 -16.94 -9.53
N GLN A 179 3.68 -16.27 -9.35
CA GLN A 179 4.34 -16.19 -8.07
C GLN A 179 3.62 -15.22 -7.13
N THR A 180 3.56 -15.57 -5.84
CA THR A 180 3.08 -14.67 -4.78
C THR A 180 3.96 -13.43 -4.71
N ALA A 181 3.35 -12.26 -4.86
CA ALA A 181 4.02 -10.96 -4.73
C ALA A 181 3.89 -10.43 -3.29
N PHE A 182 2.70 -10.59 -2.70
CA PHE A 182 2.40 -10.16 -1.34
C PHE A 182 1.77 -11.26 -0.51
N VAL A 183 2.10 -11.27 0.78
CA VAL A 183 1.38 -12.02 1.80
C VAL A 183 0.95 -11.08 2.93
N PHE A 184 -0.35 -11.03 3.18
CA PHE A 184 -0.95 -10.26 4.27
C PHE A 184 -1.38 -11.20 5.39
N TYR A 185 -1.33 -10.73 6.62
CA TYR A 185 -1.69 -11.51 7.79
C TYR A 185 -2.73 -10.76 8.62
N ARG A 186 -3.68 -11.51 9.21
CA ARG A 186 -4.60 -11.01 10.23
C ARG A 186 -4.72 -12.01 11.37
N GLY A 187 -5.09 -11.53 12.54
CA GLY A 187 -5.06 -12.34 13.77
C GLY A 187 -3.64 -12.67 14.23
N SER A 188 -3.53 -13.50 15.26
CA SER A 188 -2.28 -13.96 15.87
C SER A 188 -2.40 -15.39 16.43
N GLY A 189 -1.27 -16.05 16.64
CA GLY A 189 -1.23 -17.40 17.21
C GLY A 189 -2.00 -18.43 16.36
N ARG A 190 -2.88 -19.22 16.99
CA ARG A 190 -3.65 -20.28 16.32
C ARG A 190 -4.80 -19.76 15.44
N ALA A 191 -5.19 -18.50 15.60
CA ALA A 191 -6.22 -17.85 14.79
C ALA A 191 -5.62 -16.98 13.67
N MET A 192 -4.31 -17.11 13.41
CA MET A 192 -3.67 -16.36 12.34
C MET A 192 -4.14 -16.86 10.99
N GLU A 193 -4.52 -15.93 10.13
CA GLU A 193 -4.88 -16.17 8.74
C GLU A 193 -3.96 -15.37 7.83
N GLU A 194 -3.68 -15.91 6.65
CA GLU A 194 -2.93 -15.26 5.59
C GLU A 194 -3.77 -15.08 4.33
N GLN A 195 -3.45 -14.05 3.57
CA GLN A 195 -3.93 -13.82 2.22
C GLN A 195 -2.71 -13.68 1.32
N ARG A 196 -2.58 -14.59 0.34
CA ARG A 196 -1.52 -14.53 -0.67
C ARG A 196 -2.08 -13.90 -1.94
N VAL A 197 -1.36 -12.94 -2.49
CA VAL A 197 -1.73 -12.23 -3.71
C VAL A 197 -0.61 -12.37 -4.74
N SER A 198 -0.94 -12.93 -5.90
CA SER A 198 0.04 -13.19 -6.98
C SER A 198 0.29 -11.96 -7.85
N HIS A 199 1.39 -11.96 -8.60
CA HIS A 199 1.63 -10.95 -9.64
C HIS A 199 0.50 -10.93 -10.68
N ALA A 200 0.03 -12.10 -11.14
CA ALA A 200 -1.05 -12.24 -12.12
C ALA A 200 -2.31 -11.51 -11.66
N GLU A 201 -2.72 -11.76 -10.40
CA GLU A 201 -3.92 -11.17 -9.82
C GLU A 201 -3.81 -9.64 -9.72
N LEU A 202 -2.67 -9.14 -9.23
CA LEU A 202 -2.42 -7.70 -9.12
C LEU A 202 -2.50 -7.01 -10.49
N LEU A 203 -1.86 -7.61 -11.50
CA LEU A 203 -1.84 -7.05 -12.85
C LEU A 203 -3.22 -7.12 -13.53
N GLN A 204 -3.97 -8.21 -13.33
CA GLN A 204 -5.32 -8.34 -13.87
C GLN A 204 -6.27 -7.31 -13.26
N GLU A 205 -6.26 -7.17 -11.93
CA GLU A 205 -7.11 -6.20 -11.22
C GLU A 205 -6.69 -4.76 -11.52
N GLY A 206 -5.38 -4.51 -11.60
CA GLY A 206 -4.85 -3.23 -12.04
C GLY A 206 -5.34 -2.86 -13.45
N GLN A 207 -5.26 -3.79 -14.41
CA GLN A 207 -5.75 -3.56 -15.77
C GLN A 207 -7.24 -3.27 -15.82
N ARG A 208 -8.06 -4.02 -15.06
CA ARG A 208 -9.51 -3.80 -14.94
C ARG A 208 -9.82 -2.40 -14.42
N LEU A 209 -9.09 -1.95 -13.40
CA LEU A 209 -9.25 -0.61 -12.85
C LEU A 209 -8.89 0.47 -13.87
N LEU A 210 -7.73 0.36 -14.51
CA LEU A 210 -7.29 1.31 -15.52
C LEU A 210 -8.30 1.44 -16.67
N ALA A 211 -8.80 0.32 -17.17
CA ALA A 211 -9.78 0.30 -18.26
C ALA A 211 -11.14 0.89 -17.86
N ARG A 212 -11.64 0.56 -16.66
CA ARG A 212 -12.96 1.01 -16.19
C ARG A 212 -12.98 2.49 -15.82
N GLU A 213 -11.91 2.99 -15.22
CA GLU A 213 -11.82 4.37 -14.75
C GLU A 213 -11.14 5.32 -15.75
N GLY A 214 -10.57 4.79 -16.84
CA GLY A 214 -9.87 5.57 -17.85
C GLY A 214 -8.64 6.28 -17.28
N LEU A 215 -7.91 5.60 -16.40
CA LEU A 215 -6.73 6.15 -15.72
C LEU A 215 -5.49 6.05 -16.62
N GLY A 216 -4.62 7.06 -16.54
CA GLY A 216 -3.39 7.14 -17.31
C GLY A 216 -2.28 7.88 -16.57
N ARG A 217 -1.20 8.22 -17.28
CA ARG A 217 0.00 8.86 -16.71
C ARG A 217 -0.26 10.22 -16.04
N GLN A 218 -1.30 10.93 -16.48
CA GLN A 218 -1.67 12.25 -15.95
C GLN A 218 -2.20 12.19 -14.51
N GLU A 219 -2.58 11.01 -14.03
CA GLU A 219 -3.20 10.85 -12.73
C GLU A 219 -2.22 11.13 -11.58
N GLU A 220 -2.79 11.34 -10.41
CA GLU A 220 -2.06 11.66 -9.19
C GLU A 220 -2.82 11.04 -8.02
N ALA A 221 -2.15 10.16 -7.27
CA ALA A 221 -2.76 9.42 -6.17
C ALA A 221 -1.97 9.62 -4.88
N LEU A 222 -2.65 9.49 -3.73
CA LEU A 222 -2.03 9.55 -2.40
C LEU A 222 -2.05 8.18 -1.72
N ALA A 223 -0.86 7.62 -1.48
CA ALA A 223 -0.65 6.41 -0.69
C ALA A 223 -0.62 6.75 0.81
N ALA A 224 -1.80 6.93 1.40
CA ALA A 224 -1.95 7.30 2.81
C ALA A 224 -1.94 6.12 3.79
N ARG A 225 -1.61 4.92 3.31
CA ARG A 225 -1.53 3.64 4.04
C ARG A 225 -0.38 2.81 3.44
N ALA A 226 0.22 1.92 4.23
CA ALA A 226 1.49 1.30 3.92
C ALA A 226 1.39 0.13 2.92
N PHE A 227 0.43 0.12 1.99
CA PHE A 227 0.14 -1.02 1.11
C PHE A 227 -0.04 -2.36 1.86
N ALA A 228 -0.39 -2.30 3.14
CA ALA A 228 -0.52 -3.45 4.04
C ALA A 228 -1.84 -4.22 3.86
N SER A 229 -2.51 -4.03 2.73
CA SER A 229 -3.72 -4.77 2.37
C SER A 229 -3.74 -5.11 0.89
N GLY A 230 -4.37 -6.23 0.55
CA GLY A 230 -4.54 -6.69 -0.83
C GLY A 230 -5.19 -5.63 -1.72
N GLY A 231 -6.24 -4.97 -1.23
CA GLY A 231 -6.92 -3.90 -1.95
C GLY A 231 -6.02 -2.73 -2.36
N GLN A 232 -5.06 -2.31 -1.51
CA GLN A 232 -4.12 -1.24 -1.91
C GLN A 232 -3.10 -1.74 -2.93
N ALA A 233 -2.63 -2.97 -2.79
CA ALA A 233 -1.74 -3.56 -3.77
C ALA A 233 -2.41 -3.65 -5.16
N ARG A 234 -3.69 -4.08 -5.21
CA ARG A 234 -4.48 -4.22 -6.44
C ARG A 234 -4.90 -2.90 -7.06
N TYR A 235 -5.38 -1.94 -6.27
CA TYR A 235 -6.06 -0.75 -6.78
C TYR A 235 -5.25 0.54 -6.69
N LEU A 236 -4.02 0.47 -6.18
CA LEU A 236 -3.12 1.62 -6.15
C LEU A 236 -1.71 1.27 -6.67
N LEU A 237 -1.07 0.20 -6.19
CA LEU A 237 0.29 -0.16 -6.61
C LEU A 237 0.36 -0.71 -8.05
N ALA A 238 -0.43 -1.73 -8.39
CA ALA A 238 -0.40 -2.28 -9.74
C ALA A 238 -0.80 -1.25 -10.82
N PRO A 239 -1.90 -0.48 -10.66
CA PRO A 239 -2.25 0.62 -11.56
C PRO A 239 -1.14 1.67 -11.68
N TRP A 240 -0.45 2.00 -10.59
CA TRP A 240 0.66 2.95 -10.61
C TRP A 240 1.79 2.49 -11.52
N LEU A 241 2.20 1.22 -11.40
CA LEU A 241 3.23 0.63 -12.26
C LEU A 241 2.77 0.47 -13.70
N MET A 242 1.50 0.15 -13.94
CA MET A 242 0.98 -0.09 -15.29
C MET A 242 0.69 1.19 -16.05
N ALA A 243 0.06 2.18 -15.42
CA ALA A 243 -0.31 3.45 -16.05
C ALA A 243 0.75 4.53 -15.92
N GLY A 244 1.71 4.40 -15.00
CA GLY A 244 2.85 5.33 -14.90
C GLY A 244 2.50 6.69 -14.29
N PHE A 245 1.42 6.77 -13.51
CA PHE A 245 1.00 8.01 -12.85
C PHE A 245 1.87 8.38 -11.64
N ARG A 246 1.61 9.55 -11.03
CA ARG A 246 2.37 10.01 -9.86
C ARG A 246 1.79 9.48 -8.55
N LEU A 247 2.61 8.77 -7.78
CA LEU A 247 2.22 8.25 -6.47
C LEU A 247 2.82 9.10 -5.34
N ASN A 248 1.99 9.63 -4.44
CA ASN A 248 2.42 10.57 -3.42
C ASN A 248 2.31 9.93 -2.03
N PHE A 249 3.33 10.12 -1.20
CA PHE A 249 3.36 9.66 0.19
C PHE A 249 3.28 10.86 1.13
N PRO A 250 2.29 10.90 2.04
CA PRO A 250 2.17 11.98 3.00
C PRO A 250 3.36 11.97 3.98
N GLU A 251 3.54 13.07 4.71
CA GLU A 251 4.65 13.16 5.68
C GLU A 251 4.45 12.20 6.86
N ASN A 252 3.21 12.05 7.31
CA ASN A 252 2.81 11.04 8.28
C ASN A 252 1.28 10.84 8.26
N LEU A 253 0.81 9.86 9.02
CA LEU A 253 -0.61 9.52 9.12
C LEU A 253 -1.46 10.62 9.77
N ALA A 254 -0.88 11.49 10.60
CA ALA A 254 -1.60 12.57 11.26
C ALA A 254 -1.82 13.78 10.32
N THR A 255 -0.88 14.02 9.39
CA THR A 255 -0.98 15.11 8.39
C THR A 255 -1.63 14.67 7.09
N ARG A 256 -1.94 13.38 6.92
CA ARG A 256 -2.40 12.80 5.63
C ARG A 256 -3.56 13.55 4.98
N ASP A 257 -4.53 14.02 5.76
CA ASP A 257 -5.72 14.69 5.22
C ASP A 257 -5.40 16.13 4.79
N ARG A 258 -4.46 16.80 5.48
CA ARG A 258 -3.89 18.09 5.04
C ARG A 258 -3.07 17.92 3.77
N ASP A 259 -2.23 16.89 3.71
CA ASP A 259 -1.41 16.58 2.54
C ASP A 259 -2.28 16.23 1.33
N ARG A 260 -3.39 15.51 1.55
CA ARG A 260 -4.40 15.23 0.52
C ARG A 260 -5.05 16.50 -0.01
N ARG A 261 -5.45 17.41 0.88
CA ARG A 261 -6.01 18.71 0.49
C ARG A 261 -5.03 19.51 -0.36
N GLU A 262 -3.77 19.59 0.07
CA GLU A 262 -2.72 20.33 -0.63
C GLU A 262 -2.45 19.74 -2.03
N LEU A 263 -2.42 18.41 -2.14
CA LEU A 263 -2.19 17.72 -3.41
C LEU A 263 -3.40 17.80 -4.35
N GLY A 264 -4.61 17.64 -3.81
CA GLY A 264 -5.83 17.47 -4.60
C GLY A 264 -5.72 16.29 -5.58
N PRO A 265 -5.55 15.04 -5.10
CA PRO A 265 -5.33 13.88 -5.96
C PRO A 265 -6.49 13.63 -6.92
N THR A 266 -6.17 13.14 -8.11
CA THR A 266 -7.17 12.76 -9.12
C THR A 266 -7.74 11.37 -8.85
N LEU A 267 -6.97 10.50 -8.18
CA LEU A 267 -7.34 9.16 -7.74
C LEU A 267 -7.27 9.07 -6.21
N VAL A 268 -8.38 8.71 -5.58
CA VAL A 268 -8.48 8.47 -4.13
C VAL A 268 -8.95 7.05 -3.91
N ALA A 269 -8.03 6.14 -3.58
CA ALA A 269 -8.37 4.80 -3.14
C ALA A 269 -8.45 4.76 -1.61
N GLY A 270 -9.67 4.65 -1.07
CA GLY A 270 -9.93 4.68 0.36
C GLY A 270 -10.81 3.51 0.81
N THR A 271 -10.75 3.17 2.10
CA THR A 271 -11.67 2.20 2.74
C THR A 271 -12.88 2.91 3.35
N ARG A 272 -13.87 2.17 3.85
CA ARG A 272 -15.01 2.72 4.59
C ARG A 272 -14.57 3.72 5.66
N GLU A 273 -13.59 3.34 6.49
CA GLU A 273 -13.08 4.17 7.59
C GLU A 273 -12.43 5.46 7.09
N THR A 274 -11.87 5.43 5.87
CA THR A 274 -11.30 6.62 5.24
C THR A 274 -12.40 7.62 4.90
N TYR A 275 -13.44 7.20 4.20
CA TYR A 275 -14.54 8.08 3.83
C TYR A 275 -15.37 8.53 5.04
N GLU A 276 -15.62 7.66 6.02
CA GLU A 276 -16.30 8.04 7.27
C GLU A 276 -15.51 9.07 8.08
N ARG A 277 -14.17 8.90 8.17
CA ARG A 277 -13.31 9.91 8.82
C ARG A 277 -13.42 11.25 8.12
N LEU A 278 -13.43 11.27 6.80
CA LEU A 278 -13.56 12.50 6.00
C LEU A 278 -14.94 13.13 6.13
N HIS A 279 -15.99 12.32 6.20
CA HIS A 279 -17.34 12.77 6.48
C HIS A 279 -17.41 13.44 7.86
N ARG A 280 -16.90 12.78 8.91
CA ARG A 280 -16.83 13.36 10.26
C ARG A 280 -16.02 14.65 10.30
N TYR A 281 -14.84 14.65 9.66
CA TYR A 281 -13.97 15.82 9.55
C TYR A 281 -14.68 17.03 8.92
N ALA A 282 -15.54 16.80 7.92
CA ALA A 282 -16.37 17.84 7.33
C ALA A 282 -17.46 18.33 8.29
N LEU A 283 -18.21 17.41 8.91
CA LEU A 283 -19.30 17.74 9.83
C LEU A 283 -18.82 18.57 11.03
N GLU A 284 -17.67 18.23 11.61
CA GLU A 284 -17.04 18.97 12.72
C GLU A 284 -16.68 20.42 12.36
N ARG A 285 -16.59 20.75 11.05
CA ARG A 285 -16.25 22.09 10.54
C ARG A 285 -17.46 22.82 9.97
N LEU A 286 -18.64 22.21 9.99
CA LEU A 286 -19.85 22.88 9.55
C LEU A 286 -20.30 23.90 10.60
N PRO A 287 -21.00 24.97 10.19
CA PRO A 287 -21.56 25.93 11.13
C PRO A 287 -22.58 25.28 12.07
N GLU A 288 -22.71 25.85 13.26
CA GLU A 288 -23.64 25.41 14.30
C GLU A 288 -25.09 25.35 13.79
N PRO A 289 -25.88 24.33 14.20
CA PRO A 289 -27.30 24.24 13.92
C PRO A 289 -28.05 25.52 14.31
N GLY A 290 -28.98 25.96 13.46
CA GLY A 290 -29.77 27.19 13.68
C GLY A 290 -29.08 28.49 13.26
N SER A 291 -27.81 28.47 12.85
CA SER A 291 -27.17 29.62 12.22
C SER A 291 -27.62 29.82 10.77
N TRP A 292 -27.65 31.07 10.30
CA TRP A 292 -27.98 31.38 8.89
C TRP A 292 -26.99 30.70 7.92
N SER A 293 -25.71 30.62 8.31
CA SER A 293 -24.66 29.91 7.58
C SER A 293 -24.94 28.41 7.47
N ARG A 294 -25.49 27.79 8.52
CA ARG A 294 -25.90 26.39 8.46
C ARG A 294 -27.08 26.19 7.52
N GLY A 295 -28.07 27.08 7.55
CA GLY A 295 -29.18 27.06 6.60
C GLY A 295 -28.72 27.12 5.14
N LEU A 296 -27.68 27.90 4.83
CA LEU A 296 -27.07 27.96 3.50
C LEU A 296 -26.35 26.66 3.11
N VAL A 297 -25.68 26.01 4.07
CA VAL A 297 -25.05 24.69 3.86
C VAL A 297 -26.11 23.63 3.60
N ASP A 298 -27.14 23.54 4.44
CA ASP A 298 -28.21 22.55 4.30
C ASP A 298 -28.98 22.76 2.99
N TRP A 299 -29.24 24.03 2.63
CA TRP A 299 -29.76 24.39 1.31
C TRP A 299 -28.83 23.93 0.20
N ALA A 300 -27.53 24.15 0.28
CA ALA A 300 -26.61 23.72 -0.77
C ALA A 300 -26.39 22.20 -0.82
N LEU A 301 -26.63 21.46 0.27
CA LEU A 301 -26.42 20.01 0.34
C LEU A 301 -27.71 19.18 0.19
N ALA A 302 -28.85 19.79 -0.12
CA ALA A 302 -30.08 19.03 -0.30
C ALA A 302 -29.97 17.99 -1.42
N ALA A 303 -30.58 16.81 -1.21
CA ALA A 303 -30.47 15.65 -2.08
C ALA A 303 -31.02 15.87 -3.51
N GLN A 304 -32.00 16.77 -3.67
CA GLN A 304 -32.59 17.10 -4.97
C GLN A 304 -32.48 18.60 -5.25
N PRO A 305 -31.32 19.09 -5.70
CA PRO A 305 -31.12 20.51 -5.88
C PRO A 305 -31.78 21.02 -7.17
N GLY A 306 -32.49 22.15 -7.07
CA GLY A 306 -32.95 22.92 -8.24
C GLY A 306 -31.79 23.57 -9.01
N LEU A 307 -32.04 24.12 -10.21
CA LEU A 307 -30.96 24.68 -11.06
C LEU A 307 -30.10 25.75 -10.37
N LEU A 308 -30.74 26.72 -9.70
CA LEU A 308 -30.03 27.76 -8.96
C LEU A 308 -29.19 27.19 -7.81
N GLN A 309 -29.74 26.23 -7.08
CA GLN A 309 -29.08 25.55 -5.98
C GLN A 309 -27.92 24.67 -6.44
N ARG A 310 -27.97 24.13 -7.67
CA ARG A 310 -26.82 23.44 -8.28
C ARG A 310 -25.68 24.43 -8.52
N HIS A 311 -25.94 25.54 -9.20
CA HIS A 311 -24.87 26.49 -9.55
C HIS A 311 -24.36 27.30 -8.35
N LEU A 312 -25.25 27.99 -7.63
CA LEU A 312 -24.87 28.83 -6.48
C LEU A 312 -24.44 27.97 -5.28
N GLY A 313 -25.13 26.86 -5.02
CA GLY A 313 -24.73 25.95 -3.95
C GLY A 313 -23.40 25.25 -4.25
N ASP A 314 -23.10 24.95 -5.51
CA ASP A 314 -21.77 24.45 -5.88
C ASP A 314 -20.69 25.51 -5.62
N TRP A 315 -20.90 26.74 -6.08
CA TRP A 315 -19.91 27.80 -5.93
C TRP A 315 -19.68 28.20 -4.46
N LEU A 316 -20.75 28.34 -3.68
CA LEU A 316 -20.70 28.81 -2.28
C LEU A 316 -20.31 27.73 -1.27
N VAL A 317 -20.70 26.46 -1.51
CA VAL A 317 -20.59 25.40 -0.50
C VAL A 317 -19.88 24.16 -1.04
N ARG A 318 -20.41 23.51 -2.08
CA ARG A 318 -19.89 22.19 -2.49
C ARG A 318 -18.46 22.28 -2.97
N ARG A 319 -18.08 23.28 -3.78
CA ARG A 319 -16.71 23.45 -4.29
C ARG A 319 -15.72 23.77 -3.16
N PRO A 320 -15.95 24.74 -2.25
CA PRO A 320 -15.11 24.92 -1.07
C PRO A 320 -15.02 23.67 -0.19
N LEU A 321 -16.12 22.93 0.00
CA LEU A 321 -16.12 21.73 0.82
C LEU A 321 -15.36 20.57 0.16
N ARG A 322 -15.49 20.42 -1.17
CA ARG A 322 -14.64 19.53 -1.98
C ARG A 322 -13.17 19.93 -1.87
N ASP A 323 -12.85 21.21 -1.81
CA ASP A 323 -11.47 21.69 -1.61
C ASP A 323 -10.91 21.36 -0.23
N VAL A 324 -11.67 21.67 0.82
CA VAL A 324 -11.29 21.36 2.21
C VAL A 324 -11.07 19.87 2.38
N LEU A 325 -11.90 19.05 1.75
CA LEU A 325 -11.66 17.63 1.71
C LEU A 325 -10.45 17.35 0.80
N GLY A 326 -10.25 17.97 -0.34
CA GLY A 326 -9.19 17.59 -1.30
C GLY A 326 -9.71 16.66 -2.40
N PHE A 327 -11.00 16.82 -2.74
CA PHE A 327 -11.70 16.21 -3.86
C PHE A 327 -11.91 17.17 -5.05
N SER A 328 -11.35 18.39 -5.00
CA SER A 328 -11.52 19.40 -6.07
C SER A 328 -11.15 18.92 -7.47
N ARG A 329 -10.15 18.03 -7.58
CA ARG A 329 -9.64 17.45 -8.83
C ARG A 329 -9.90 15.95 -8.96
N THR A 330 -10.55 15.34 -7.97
CA THR A 330 -10.72 13.88 -7.94
C THR A 330 -11.70 13.44 -9.02
N ARG A 331 -11.23 12.57 -9.90
CA ARG A 331 -12.02 11.91 -10.95
C ARG A 331 -12.39 10.48 -10.56
N ALA A 332 -11.50 9.80 -9.84
CA ALA A 332 -11.65 8.42 -9.41
C ALA A 332 -11.66 8.31 -7.87
N PRO A 333 -12.80 8.60 -7.21
CA PRO A 333 -13.00 8.26 -5.80
C PRO A 333 -13.41 6.78 -5.68
N LEU A 334 -12.46 5.94 -5.27
CA LEU A 334 -12.65 4.50 -5.13
C LEU A 334 -12.83 4.12 -3.67
N LEU A 335 -13.85 3.30 -3.40
CA LEU A 335 -14.07 2.62 -2.14
C LEU A 335 -13.62 1.17 -2.28
N VAL A 336 -12.59 0.80 -1.53
CA VAL A 336 -12.03 -0.55 -1.53
C VAL A 336 -12.55 -1.30 -0.31
N GLY A 337 -13.24 -2.42 -0.56
CA GLY A 337 -13.82 -3.29 0.46
C GLY A 337 -15.26 -2.93 0.81
N ASP A 338 -15.52 -2.81 2.10
CA ASP A 338 -16.84 -2.66 2.70
C ASP A 338 -17.63 -1.42 2.21
N ALA A 339 -18.92 -1.60 1.94
CA ALA A 339 -19.82 -0.55 1.45
C ALA A 339 -19.99 0.60 2.45
N LEU A 340 -20.17 1.85 1.99
CA LEU A 340 -20.38 2.98 2.88
C LEU A 340 -21.76 2.95 3.56
N PRO A 341 -21.87 3.45 4.81
CA PRO A 341 -23.18 3.72 5.40
C PRO A 341 -23.99 4.68 4.53
N PRO A 342 -25.33 4.55 4.48
CA PRO A 342 -26.18 5.37 3.63
C PRO A 342 -26.02 6.88 3.85
N GLU A 343 -25.80 7.30 5.10
CA GLU A 343 -25.60 8.72 5.46
C GLU A 343 -24.31 9.28 4.85
N THR A 344 -23.19 8.56 5.02
CA THR A 344 -21.89 8.93 4.44
C THR A 344 -21.95 8.94 2.91
N GLN A 345 -22.61 7.95 2.31
CA GLN A 345 -22.81 7.90 0.86
C GLN A 345 -23.62 9.12 0.37
N ALA A 346 -24.72 9.45 1.04
CA ALA A 346 -25.57 10.59 0.70
C ALA A 346 -24.81 11.92 0.81
N PHE A 347 -23.95 12.07 1.83
CA PHE A 347 -23.10 13.25 1.98
C PHE A 347 -22.16 13.44 0.78
N PHE A 348 -21.43 12.39 0.37
CA PHE A 348 -20.54 12.49 -0.79
C PHE A 348 -21.31 12.73 -2.09
N GLN A 349 -22.47 12.09 -2.28
CA GLN A 349 -23.34 12.34 -3.43
C GLN A 349 -23.85 13.79 -3.47
N ALA A 350 -24.21 14.38 -2.33
CA ALA A 350 -24.62 15.79 -2.23
C ALA A 350 -23.50 16.77 -2.63
N LEU A 351 -22.23 16.35 -2.47
CA LEU A 351 -21.05 17.08 -2.95
C LEU A 351 -20.75 16.84 -4.43
N GLY A 352 -21.50 15.97 -5.11
CA GLY A 352 -21.20 15.54 -6.48
C GLY A 352 -19.98 14.60 -6.55
N ILE A 353 -19.69 13.87 -5.48
CA ILE A 353 -18.64 12.86 -5.43
C ILE A 353 -19.31 11.48 -5.46
N GLU A 354 -19.23 10.81 -6.60
CA GLU A 354 -19.76 9.45 -6.77
C GLU A 354 -18.69 8.42 -6.38
N VAL A 355 -18.66 8.05 -5.10
CA VAL A 355 -17.74 7.02 -4.60
C VAL A 355 -18.12 5.66 -5.20
N ARG A 356 -17.18 5.04 -5.92
CA ARG A 356 -17.38 3.77 -6.63
C ARG A 356 -16.76 2.62 -5.86
N GLN A 357 -17.55 1.59 -5.60
CA GLN A 357 -17.09 0.41 -4.87
C GLN A 357 -16.29 -0.54 -5.75
N TRP A 358 -15.19 -1.03 -5.18
CA TRP A 358 -14.31 -2.07 -5.67
C TRP A 358 -14.18 -3.13 -4.56
N ASP A 359 -14.42 -4.39 -4.92
CA ASP A 359 -14.32 -5.50 -3.98
C ASP A 359 -12.87 -5.67 -3.50
N ASP A 360 -12.65 -6.04 -2.25
CA ASP A 360 -11.31 -6.37 -1.76
C ASP A 360 -10.87 -7.78 -2.20
N GLY A 361 -11.81 -8.63 -2.67
CA GLY A 361 -11.50 -9.96 -3.25
C GLY A 361 -10.58 -10.80 -2.35
N ALA A 362 -10.70 -10.65 -1.04
CA ALA A 362 -9.73 -11.18 -0.09
C ALA A 362 -10.07 -12.63 0.29
N HIS A 363 -9.21 -13.56 -0.15
CA HIS A 363 -9.29 -14.97 0.22
C HIS A 363 -8.32 -15.26 1.37
N TRP A 364 -8.85 -15.34 2.58
CA TRP A 364 -8.09 -15.64 3.80
C TRP A 364 -8.05 -17.14 4.07
N GLN A 365 -6.88 -17.66 4.42
CA GLN A 365 -6.65 -19.06 4.71
C GLN A 365 -5.70 -19.22 5.90
N ALA A 366 -5.70 -20.39 6.56
CA ALA A 366 -4.70 -20.67 7.58
C ALA A 366 -3.29 -20.76 6.94
N PRO A 367 -2.24 -20.20 7.57
CA PRO A 367 -0.87 -20.30 7.07
C PRO A 367 -0.42 -21.77 6.98
N PRO A 368 0.20 -22.19 5.86
CA PRO A 368 0.58 -23.59 5.65
C PRO A 368 1.54 -24.12 6.71
N ASN A 369 2.35 -23.25 7.32
CA ASN A 369 3.33 -23.63 8.34
C ASN A 369 2.73 -23.74 9.76
N LEU A 370 1.43 -23.47 9.93
CA LEU A 370 0.71 -23.65 11.20
C LEU A 370 -0.01 -25.00 11.31
N VAL A 371 0.09 -25.88 10.30
CA VAL A 371 -0.43 -27.25 10.39
C VAL A 371 0.45 -28.05 11.35
N GLN A 372 -0.14 -28.37 12.50
CA GLN A 372 0.48 -29.18 13.54
C GLN A 372 0.92 -30.54 13.00
N HIS A 373 2.07 -31.00 13.49
CA HIS A 373 2.34 -32.40 13.74
C HIS A 373 1.04 -33.07 14.21
N THR A 374 0.45 -33.91 13.37
CA THR A 374 -0.41 -34.98 13.86
C THR A 374 0.46 -35.79 14.80
N THR A 375 0.25 -35.64 16.11
CA THR A 375 0.57 -36.69 17.06
C THR A 375 -0.09 -37.95 16.52
N ASP A 376 0.73 -38.86 16.02
CA ASP A 376 0.36 -40.25 15.79
C ASP A 376 -0.04 -40.85 17.15
N ASP A 377 -1.27 -40.62 17.57
CA ASP A 377 -1.95 -41.45 18.58
C ASP A 377 -2.34 -42.77 17.91
N TRP A 378 -1.33 -43.60 17.62
CA TRP A 378 -1.47 -45.00 17.23
C TRP A 378 -1.43 -45.94 18.45
N THR A 379 -1.95 -45.51 19.61
CA THR A 379 -2.15 -46.37 20.79
C THR A 379 -3.63 -46.47 21.17
N GLY A 380 -4.44 -46.95 20.22
CA GLY A 380 -5.89 -47.12 20.43
C GLY A 380 -6.54 -48.24 19.62
N LEU A 381 -5.80 -49.26 19.18
CA LEU A 381 -6.35 -50.34 18.34
C LEU A 381 -5.73 -51.73 18.62
N GLN A 382 -5.50 -52.07 19.89
CA GLN A 382 -5.10 -53.44 20.26
C GLN A 382 -5.65 -53.92 21.62
N SER A 383 -6.92 -53.64 21.90
CA SER A 383 -7.60 -54.24 23.07
C SER A 383 -9.10 -54.38 22.87
N GLN A 384 -9.53 -54.97 21.75
CA GLN A 384 -10.85 -55.60 21.58
C GLN A 384 -10.76 -56.77 20.59
N LEU A 385 -10.02 -57.83 20.96
CA LEU A 385 -10.21 -59.21 20.49
C LEU A 385 -9.61 -60.16 21.54
N ALA A 386 -10.28 -60.25 22.69
CA ALA A 386 -10.18 -61.35 23.65
C ALA A 386 -11.56 -61.61 24.23
#